data_AF-A0AAW1M552-F1
#
_entry.id   AF-A0AAW1M552-F1
#
_cell.length_a   1.000
_cell.length_b   1.000
_cell.length_c   1.000
_cell.angle_alpha   90.00
_cell.angle_beta   90.00
_cell.angle_gamma   90.00
#
_symmetry.space_group_name_H-M   'P 1'
#
loop_
_entity.id
_entity.type
_entity.pdbx_description
1 polymer ?
#
loop_
_entity_poly.entity_id
_entity_poly.type
_entity_poly.pdbx_seq_one_letter_code
_entity_poly.pdbx_strand_id
1 'polypeptide(L)'
;MGYLSWSITMNIILCYTLICSKWTNISASDLSWTKKAAEEAEVVASIPCSGHGLAFLDGESDEGNPVCECYACFIGYRCSSISPQCPADAESGDPLFLEPFWKKHRENSSVLVSGWHRMSYSYRVEPEMSVVLQKYIFKLHELVGNAVTEGRHIVFGTGSTQLLNAAVHSLSSFSAVSPALVLTSVPHYPVRISL
;
A
#
# COMPACT_ATOMS: atom_id res chain seq x y z
N MET A 1 13.56 -7.42 60.18
CA MET A 1 13.48 -8.35 59.03
C MET A 1 12.29 -8.09 58.08
N GLY A 2 11.26 -7.32 58.45
CA GLY A 2 10.08 -7.11 57.57
C GLY A 2 10.26 -6.13 56.40
N TYR A 3 11.05 -5.06 56.57
CA TYR A 3 11.16 -3.99 55.56
C TYR A 3 11.95 -4.37 54.31
N LEU A 4 12.99 -5.21 54.44
CA LEU A 4 13.76 -5.70 53.28
C LEU A 4 12.91 -6.61 52.39
N SER A 5 12.07 -7.46 53.01
CA SER A 5 11.18 -8.36 52.28
C SER A 5 10.18 -7.59 51.43
N TRP A 6 9.62 -6.49 51.94
CA TRP A 6 8.64 -5.67 51.24
C TRP A 6 9.25 -4.87 50.07
N SER A 7 10.50 -4.41 50.25
CA SER A 7 11.23 -3.72 49.18
C SER A 7 11.59 -4.64 48.02
N ILE A 8 11.95 -5.90 48.31
CA ILE A 8 12.25 -6.90 47.30
C ILE A 8 10.98 -7.30 46.54
N THR A 9 9.85 -7.54 47.23
CA THR A 9 8.58 -7.85 46.54
C THR A 9 8.11 -6.70 45.67
N MET A 10 8.18 -5.45 46.14
CA MET A 10 7.78 -4.30 45.32
C MET A 10 8.67 -4.12 44.09
N ASN A 11 9.99 -4.33 44.21
CA ASN A 11 10.90 -4.27 43.05
C ASN A 11 10.70 -5.41 42.06
N ILE A 12 10.36 -6.63 42.52
CA ILE A 12 10.04 -7.75 41.64
C ILE A 12 8.73 -7.51 40.90
N ILE A 13 7.70 -6.99 41.58
CA ILE A 13 6.42 -6.63 40.94
C ILE A 13 6.64 -5.51 39.91
N LEU A 14 7.43 -4.49 40.25
CA LEU A 14 7.75 -3.39 39.34
C LEU A 14 8.58 -3.87 38.13
N CYS A 15 9.55 -4.77 38.33
CA CYS A 15 10.28 -5.39 37.23
C CYS A 15 9.35 -6.26 36.36
N TYR A 16 8.46 -7.05 36.96
CA TYR A 16 7.52 -7.88 36.22
C TYR A 16 6.55 -7.02 35.40
N THR A 17 6.01 -5.93 35.95
CA THR A 17 5.12 -5.03 35.21
C THR A 17 5.86 -4.22 34.14
N LEU A 18 7.09 -3.77 34.38
CA LEU A 18 7.90 -3.05 33.38
C LEU A 18 8.43 -3.97 32.26
N ILE A 19 8.70 -5.24 32.55
CA ILE A 19 9.16 -6.23 31.57
C ILE A 19 7.97 -6.79 30.77
N CYS A 20 6.83 -7.09 31.40
CA CYS A 20 5.63 -7.59 30.71
C CYS A 20 4.81 -6.50 29.99
N SER A 21 4.87 -5.23 30.41
CA SER A 21 4.13 -4.14 29.72
C SER A 21 4.68 -3.80 28.34
N LYS A 22 5.87 -4.30 27.98
CA LYS A 22 6.44 -4.11 26.64
C LYS A 22 5.98 -5.13 25.60
N TRP A 23 5.19 -6.13 25.98
CA TRP A 23 4.65 -7.15 25.08
C TRP A 23 3.15 -7.35 25.36
N THR A 24 2.37 -6.27 25.23
CA THR A 24 0.91 -6.44 25.14
C THR A 24 0.57 -6.91 23.73
N ASN A 25 0.33 -8.22 23.58
CA ASN A 25 -0.50 -8.70 22.48
C ASN A 25 -1.86 -8.03 22.65
N ILE A 26 -2.13 -6.98 21.85
CA ILE A 26 -3.44 -6.33 21.81
C ILE A 26 -4.42 -7.39 21.35
N SER A 27 -5.31 -7.84 22.23
CA SER A 27 -6.36 -8.77 21.85
C SER A 27 -7.47 -8.03 21.11
N ALA A 28 -8.29 -8.72 20.31
CA ALA A 28 -9.43 -8.11 19.63
C ALA A 28 -10.42 -7.43 20.61
N SER A 29 -10.47 -7.87 21.87
CA SER A 29 -11.25 -7.25 22.94
C SER A 29 -10.68 -5.91 23.45
N ASP A 30 -9.42 -5.60 23.13
CA ASP A 30 -8.73 -4.37 23.56
C ASP A 30 -8.80 -3.24 22.51
N LEU A 31 -9.35 -3.53 21.32
CA LEU A 31 -9.51 -2.54 20.25
C LEU A 31 -10.65 -1.57 20.61
N SER A 32 -10.35 -0.27 20.59
CA SER A 32 -11.33 0.80 20.85
C SER A 32 -11.88 1.39 19.55
N TRP A 33 -11.38 2.55 19.13
CA TRP A 33 -11.88 3.29 17.98
C TRP A 33 -11.59 2.60 16.63
N THR A 34 -10.61 1.69 16.59
CA THR A 34 -10.19 0.98 15.38
C THR A 34 -11.09 -0.20 15.04
N LYS A 35 -11.86 -0.70 16.01
CA LYS A 35 -12.61 -1.95 15.92
C LYS A 35 -13.58 -1.95 14.73
N LYS A 36 -14.39 -0.90 14.62
CA LYS A 36 -15.39 -0.77 13.54
C LYS A 36 -14.75 -0.84 12.15
N ALA A 37 -13.68 -0.07 11.92
CA ALA A 37 -13.00 -0.03 10.63
C ALA A 37 -12.35 -1.39 10.27
N ALA A 38 -11.78 -2.09 11.26
CA ALA A 38 -11.22 -3.42 11.05
C ALA A 38 -12.31 -4.45 10.73
N GLU A 39 -13.43 -4.43 11.47
CA GLU A 39 -14.58 -5.33 11.23
C GLU A 39 -15.18 -5.11 9.84
N GLU A 40 -15.39 -3.86 9.42
CA GLU A 40 -15.90 -3.53 8.09
C GLU A 40 -14.97 -4.06 6.99
N ALA A 41 -13.66 -3.87 7.13
CA ALA A 41 -12.69 -4.38 6.16
C ALA A 41 -12.70 -5.91 6.05
N GLU A 42 -12.79 -6.63 7.19
CA GLU A 42 -12.89 -8.08 7.19
C GLU A 42 -14.20 -8.59 6.57
N VAL A 43 -15.33 -7.93 6.88
CA VAL A 43 -16.63 -8.27 6.30
C VAL A 43 -16.59 -8.15 4.78
N VAL A 44 -16.13 -7.01 4.25
CA VAL A 44 -16.05 -6.79 2.80
C VAL A 44 -15.11 -7.79 2.14
N ALA A 45 -13.92 -8.02 2.71
CA ALA A 45 -12.97 -8.99 2.18
C ALA A 45 -13.47 -10.45 2.22
N SER A 46 -14.48 -10.75 3.05
CA SER A 46 -15.09 -12.08 3.17
C SER A 46 -16.25 -12.32 2.19
N ILE A 47 -16.69 -11.31 1.44
CA ILE A 47 -17.80 -11.42 0.50
C ILE A 47 -17.44 -12.43 -0.62
N PRO A 48 -18.27 -13.47 -0.84
CA PRO A 48 -17.95 -14.51 -1.80
C PRO A 48 -18.24 -14.04 -3.24
N CYS A 49 -17.20 -13.63 -3.95
CA CYS A 49 -17.24 -13.27 -5.38
C CYS A 49 -16.84 -14.43 -6.31
N SER A 50 -17.17 -15.66 -5.92
CA SER A 50 -16.95 -16.91 -6.70
C SER A 50 -15.51 -17.17 -7.18
N GLY A 51 -14.51 -16.48 -6.64
CA GLY A 51 -13.13 -16.52 -7.15
C GLY A 51 -12.91 -15.75 -8.46
N HIS A 52 -13.91 -14.99 -8.90
CA HIS A 52 -13.95 -14.29 -10.18
C HIS A 52 -14.21 -12.78 -10.03
N GLY A 53 -13.92 -12.25 -8.85
CA GLY A 53 -14.06 -10.85 -8.53
C GLY A 53 -13.67 -10.56 -7.08
N LEU A 54 -13.87 -9.32 -6.68
CA LEU A 54 -13.60 -8.79 -5.35
C LEU A 54 -14.72 -7.84 -4.93
N ALA A 55 -14.84 -7.60 -3.63
CA ALA A 55 -15.62 -6.49 -3.10
C ALA A 55 -14.66 -5.51 -2.39
N PHE A 56 -14.97 -4.22 -2.46
CA PHE A 56 -14.18 -3.16 -1.85
C PHE A 56 -15.03 -2.28 -0.94
N LEU A 57 -14.39 -1.60 0.02
CA LEU A 57 -15.08 -0.76 1.01
C LEU A 57 -15.80 0.42 0.36
N ASP A 58 -15.26 0.91 -0.74
CA ASP A 58 -15.74 2.02 -1.57
C ASP A 58 -16.36 1.54 -2.89
N GLY A 59 -16.58 0.23 -3.03
CA GLY A 59 -17.25 -0.36 -4.20
C GLY A 59 -18.72 0.06 -4.28
N GLU A 60 -19.32 -0.18 -5.44
CA GLU A 60 -20.76 0.00 -5.62
C GLU A 60 -21.54 -0.84 -4.60
N SER A 61 -22.63 -0.29 -4.08
CA SER A 61 -23.46 -0.95 -3.08
C SER A 61 -24.91 -1.06 -3.53
N ASP A 62 -25.51 -2.22 -3.28
CA ASP A 62 -26.91 -2.49 -3.50
C ASP A 62 -27.60 -2.65 -2.14
N GLU A 63 -28.54 -1.76 -1.84
CA GLU A 63 -29.20 -1.65 -0.52
C GLU A 63 -28.21 -1.58 0.66
N GLY A 64 -27.04 -0.99 0.46
CA GLY A 64 -25.99 -0.87 1.48
C GLY A 64 -25.08 -2.10 1.63
N ASN A 65 -25.26 -3.13 0.81
CA ASN A 65 -24.34 -4.27 0.73
C ASN A 65 -23.34 -4.07 -0.42
N PRO A 66 -22.02 -4.29 -0.21
CA PRO A 66 -21.04 -4.18 -1.27
C PRO A 66 -21.30 -5.20 -2.38
N VAL A 67 -21.25 -4.75 -3.63
CA VAL A 67 -21.39 -5.58 -4.83
C VAL A 67 -20.01 -6.07 -5.25
N CYS A 68 -19.93 -7.29 -5.79
CA CYS A 68 -18.69 -7.79 -6.36
C CYS A 68 -18.34 -7.06 -7.67
N GLU A 69 -17.12 -6.55 -7.74
CA GLU A 69 -16.46 -6.13 -8.97
C GLU A 69 -15.83 -7.35 -9.64
N CYS A 70 -16.37 -7.72 -10.80
CA CYS A 70 -16.00 -8.95 -11.50
C CYS A 70 -14.78 -8.75 -12.41
N TYR A 71 -13.94 -9.78 -12.51
CA TYR A 71 -12.91 -9.83 -13.54
C TYR A 71 -13.54 -9.91 -14.94
N ALA A 72 -12.73 -9.59 -15.96
CA ALA A 72 -13.16 -9.61 -17.35
C ALA A 72 -13.91 -10.90 -17.70
N CYS A 73 -15.03 -10.73 -18.40
CA CYS A 73 -15.95 -11.80 -18.82
C CYS A 73 -16.73 -12.53 -17.73
N PHE A 74 -16.65 -12.12 -16.46
CA PHE A 74 -17.55 -12.59 -15.40
C PHE A 74 -18.63 -11.56 -15.09
N ILE A 75 -19.84 -12.05 -14.81
CA ILE A 75 -21.03 -11.23 -14.56
C ILE A 75 -21.88 -11.81 -13.43
N GLY A 76 -22.86 -11.01 -13.02
CA GLY A 76 -23.81 -11.32 -11.96
C GLY A 76 -23.30 -10.88 -10.58
N TYR A 77 -24.21 -10.82 -9.62
CA TYR A 77 -23.97 -10.25 -8.29
C TYR A 77 -22.77 -10.86 -7.53
N ARG A 78 -22.42 -12.12 -7.81
CA ARG A 78 -21.26 -12.82 -7.22
C ARG A 78 -20.20 -13.22 -8.25
N CYS A 79 -20.21 -12.66 -9.46
CA CYS A 79 -19.28 -13.02 -10.53
C CYS A 79 -19.28 -14.51 -10.89
N SER A 80 -20.40 -15.21 -10.69
CA SER A 80 -20.49 -16.66 -10.87
C SER A 80 -20.80 -17.10 -12.31
N SER A 81 -21.25 -16.16 -13.16
CA SER A 81 -21.67 -16.44 -14.52
C SER A 81 -20.68 -15.87 -15.52
N ILE A 82 -20.45 -16.59 -16.61
CA ILE A 82 -19.58 -16.12 -17.69
C ILE A 82 -20.44 -15.38 -18.71
N SER A 83 -19.97 -14.21 -19.14
CA SER A 83 -20.60 -13.43 -20.19
C SER A 83 -20.47 -14.16 -21.54
N PRO A 84 -21.58 -14.43 -22.25
CA PRO A 84 -21.52 -15.12 -23.53
C PRO A 84 -20.83 -14.24 -24.59
N GLN A 85 -20.00 -14.86 -25.42
CA GLN A 85 -19.27 -14.17 -26.52
C GLN A 85 -18.35 -13.03 -26.06
N CYS A 86 -17.77 -13.16 -24.86
CA CYS A 86 -16.81 -12.19 -24.35
C CYS A 86 -15.38 -12.52 -24.83
N PRO A 87 -14.71 -11.63 -25.59
CA PRO A 87 -13.32 -11.83 -25.98
C PRO A 87 -12.38 -11.64 -24.80
N ALA A 88 -11.28 -12.40 -24.77
CA ALA A 88 -10.22 -12.20 -23.79
C ALA A 88 -9.55 -10.84 -24.01
N ASP A 89 -9.39 -10.09 -22.93
CA ASP A 89 -8.65 -8.83 -22.91
C ASP A 89 -7.30 -9.03 -22.22
N ALA A 90 -6.23 -8.78 -22.97
CA ALA A 90 -4.85 -8.80 -22.50
C ALA A 90 -4.09 -7.57 -23.03
N GLU A 91 -4.80 -6.47 -23.29
CA GLU A 91 -4.22 -5.23 -23.82
C GLU A 91 -3.44 -4.46 -22.74
N SER A 92 -3.95 -4.46 -21.51
CA SER A 92 -3.36 -3.72 -20.39
C SER A 92 -2.25 -4.53 -19.69
N GLY A 93 -1.20 -3.84 -19.24
CA GLY A 93 -0.17 -4.38 -18.34
C GLY A 93 -0.58 -4.38 -16.86
N ASP A 94 -1.88 -4.53 -16.57
CA ASP A 94 -2.42 -4.48 -15.21
C ASP A 94 -1.96 -5.70 -14.39
N PRO A 95 -1.22 -5.51 -13.28
CA PRO A 95 -0.54 -6.60 -12.58
C PRO A 95 -1.43 -7.41 -11.63
N LEU A 96 -2.69 -7.69 -11.99
CA LEU A 96 -3.65 -8.44 -11.15
C LEU A 96 -3.14 -9.83 -10.73
N PHE A 97 -2.18 -10.40 -11.47
CA PHE A 97 -1.53 -11.66 -11.09
C PHE A 97 -0.81 -11.61 -9.73
N LEU A 98 -0.51 -10.42 -9.19
CA LEU A 98 0.08 -10.24 -7.85
C LEU A 98 -0.95 -10.26 -6.73
N GLU A 99 -2.24 -10.17 -7.02
CA GLU A 99 -3.30 -10.12 -6.02
C GLU A 99 -3.31 -11.34 -5.06
N PRO A 100 -3.13 -12.60 -5.52
CA PRO A 100 -3.08 -13.75 -4.62
C PRO A 100 -1.93 -13.69 -3.61
N PHE A 101 -0.79 -13.08 -4.00
CA PHE A 101 0.33 -12.88 -3.10
C PHE A 101 -0.07 -11.95 -1.95
N TRP A 102 -0.71 -10.82 -2.24
CA TRP A 102 -1.13 -9.86 -1.21
C TRP A 102 -2.23 -10.40 -0.30
N LYS A 103 -3.20 -11.15 -0.85
CA LYS A 103 -4.21 -11.86 -0.04
C LYS A 103 -3.59 -12.79 1.00
N LYS A 104 -2.52 -13.50 0.62
CA LYS A 104 -1.78 -14.40 1.52
C LYS A 104 -1.04 -13.66 2.65
N HIS A 105 -0.69 -12.38 2.44
CA HIS A 105 0.08 -11.58 3.39
C HIS A 105 -0.75 -10.51 4.11
N ARG A 106 -2.08 -10.62 4.08
CA ARG A 106 -3.05 -9.64 4.60
C ARG A 106 -2.75 -9.11 6.00
N GLU A 107 -2.27 -9.94 6.93
CA GLU A 107 -1.96 -9.50 8.30
C GLU A 107 -0.71 -8.61 8.35
N ASN A 108 0.28 -8.88 7.49
CA ASN A 108 1.56 -8.17 7.48
C ASN A 108 1.54 -6.90 6.63
N SER A 109 0.58 -6.77 5.71
CA SER A 109 0.49 -5.65 4.76
C SER A 109 -0.72 -4.75 4.96
N SER A 110 -1.67 -5.12 5.81
CA SER A 110 -2.80 -4.24 6.15
C SER A 110 -2.34 -3.03 6.95
N VAL A 111 -2.94 -1.87 6.66
CA VAL A 111 -2.67 -0.62 7.38
C VAL A 111 -3.98 0.01 7.83
N LEU A 112 -4.01 0.45 9.08
CA LEU A 112 -5.07 1.32 9.58
C LEU A 112 -4.59 2.77 9.52
N VAL A 113 -5.35 3.60 8.82
CA VAL A 113 -5.05 5.04 8.69
C VAL A 113 -6.02 5.81 9.57
N SER A 114 -5.51 6.56 10.56
CA SER A 114 -6.37 7.41 11.39
C SER A 114 -6.91 8.60 10.59
N GLY A 115 -8.09 9.11 10.96
CA GLY A 115 -8.72 10.24 10.26
C GLY A 115 -7.93 11.55 10.29
N TRP A 116 -6.91 11.65 11.14
CA TRP A 116 -6.00 12.80 11.23
C TRP A 116 -4.57 12.48 10.75
N HIS A 117 -4.36 11.33 10.12
CA HIS A 117 -3.04 10.94 9.62
C HIS A 117 -2.57 11.94 8.55
N ARG A 118 -1.46 12.63 8.81
CA ARG A 118 -0.77 13.51 7.84
C ARG A 118 -1.66 14.59 7.19
N MET A 119 -2.53 15.25 7.95
CA MET A 119 -3.35 16.37 7.45
C MET A 119 -2.56 17.62 7.02
N SER A 120 -1.29 17.74 7.37
CA SER A 120 -0.43 18.87 6.98
C SER A 120 0.18 18.65 5.60
N TYR A 121 0.33 19.73 4.83
CA TYR A 121 1.05 19.71 3.54
C TYR A 121 2.53 19.35 3.67
N SER A 122 3.14 19.63 4.83
CA SER A 122 4.58 19.45 5.02
C SER A 122 4.88 18.36 6.04
N TYR A 123 6.02 17.71 5.84
CA TYR A 123 6.65 16.92 6.90
C TYR A 123 7.26 17.87 7.92
N ARG A 124 7.30 17.47 9.20
CA ARG A 124 7.86 18.31 10.27
C ARG A 124 9.37 18.54 10.15
N VAL A 125 10.04 17.79 9.26
CA VAL A 125 11.49 17.80 9.04
C VAL A 125 11.71 17.63 7.55
N GLU A 126 12.72 18.30 6.99
CA GLU A 126 13.20 18.04 5.63
C GLU A 126 13.78 16.61 5.50
N PRO A 127 13.65 15.95 4.34
CA PRO A 127 12.95 16.38 3.13
C PRO A 127 11.42 16.39 3.30
N GLU A 128 10.69 17.10 2.42
CA GLU A 128 9.21 17.07 2.34
C GLU A 128 8.67 15.73 1.82
N MET A 129 9.23 14.62 2.29
CA MET A 129 8.94 13.26 1.87
C MET A 129 9.11 12.29 3.04
N SER A 130 8.51 11.11 2.91
CA SER A 130 8.65 10.05 3.93
C SER A 130 10.07 9.48 3.97
N VAL A 131 10.86 9.92 4.95
CA VAL A 131 12.21 9.37 5.22
C VAL A 131 12.19 7.86 5.52
N VAL A 132 11.09 7.36 6.09
CA VAL A 132 10.90 5.93 6.37
C VAL A 132 10.72 5.16 5.05
N LEU A 133 9.90 5.68 4.14
CA LEU A 133 9.70 5.06 2.83
C LEU A 133 10.99 5.06 2.01
N GLN A 134 11.71 6.19 1.99
CA GLN A 134 13.01 6.30 1.33
C GLN A 134 14.00 5.24 1.83
N LYS A 135 14.11 5.07 3.16
CA LYS A 135 14.96 4.05 3.77
C LYS A 135 14.60 2.65 3.30
N TYR A 136 13.31 2.31 3.23
CA TYR A 136 12.88 0.97 2.80
C TYR A 136 13.05 0.74 1.30
N ILE A 137 12.93 1.77 0.46
CA ILE A 137 13.24 1.67 -0.97
C ILE A 137 14.72 1.39 -1.18
N PHE A 138 15.62 2.08 -0.48
CA PHE A 138 17.05 1.79 -0.55
C PHE A 138 17.38 0.37 -0.07
N LYS A 139 16.80 -0.05 1.06
CA LYS A 139 16.96 -1.42 1.56
C LYS A 139 16.43 -2.47 0.56
N LEU A 140 15.33 -2.18 -0.13
CA LEU A 140 14.79 -3.07 -1.16
C LEU A 140 15.79 -3.25 -2.30
N HIS A 141 16.35 -2.16 -2.82
CA HIS A 141 17.35 -2.22 -3.90
C HIS A 141 18.65 -2.91 -3.47
N GLU A 142 19.10 -2.70 -2.23
CA GLU A 142 20.25 -3.40 -1.65
C GLU A 142 20.03 -4.91 -1.59
N LEU A 143 18.84 -5.35 -1.12
CA LEU A 143 18.51 -6.77 -0.98
C LEU A 143 18.31 -7.46 -2.33
N VAL A 144 17.67 -6.79 -3.29
CA VAL A 144 17.38 -7.35 -4.62
C VAL A 144 18.62 -7.25 -5.53
N GLY A 145 19.50 -6.28 -5.29
CA GLY A 145 20.70 -6.06 -6.10
C GLY A 145 20.40 -5.52 -7.51
N ASN A 146 19.25 -4.88 -7.72
CA ASN A 146 18.81 -4.41 -9.04
C ASN A 146 19.12 -2.93 -9.34
N ALA A 147 19.61 -2.16 -8.37
CA ALA A 147 19.99 -0.76 -8.58
C ALA A 147 21.11 -0.31 -7.63
N VAL A 148 21.98 0.60 -8.10
CA VAL A 148 23.01 1.26 -7.28
C VAL A 148 22.43 2.52 -6.66
N THR A 149 22.26 2.53 -5.35
CA THR A 149 21.63 3.63 -4.60
C THR A 149 22.63 4.56 -3.89
N GLU A 150 23.90 4.17 -3.79
CA GLU A 150 24.93 4.99 -3.15
C GLU A 150 25.11 6.34 -3.86
N GLY A 151 25.10 7.43 -3.08
CA GLY A 151 25.22 8.80 -3.61
C GLY A 151 24.03 9.27 -4.46
N ARG A 152 22.88 8.59 -4.42
CA ARG A 152 21.67 8.97 -5.18
C ARG A 152 20.63 9.65 -4.30
N HIS A 153 19.91 10.59 -4.90
CA HIS A 153 18.70 11.17 -4.31
C HIS A 153 17.46 10.41 -4.76
N ILE A 154 16.41 10.41 -3.93
CA ILE A 154 15.09 9.88 -4.27
C ILE A 154 14.11 11.05 -4.37
N VAL A 155 13.26 10.99 -5.39
CA VAL A 155 12.10 11.87 -5.57
C VAL A 155 10.88 10.98 -5.75
N PHE A 156 9.81 11.27 -5.02
CA PHE A 156 8.53 10.57 -5.20
C PHE A 156 7.66 11.29 -6.22
N GLY A 157 6.94 10.52 -7.03
CA GLY A 157 5.94 11.02 -7.95
C GLY A 157 4.73 10.10 -7.99
N THR A 158 3.61 10.63 -8.45
CA THR A 158 2.36 9.89 -8.67
C THR A 158 2.51 9.05 -9.93
N GLY A 159 3.19 7.92 -9.78
CA GLY A 159 3.56 7.03 -10.88
C GLY A 159 4.79 7.50 -11.66
N SER A 160 5.42 6.56 -12.36
CA SER A 160 6.59 6.84 -13.20
C SER A 160 6.27 7.78 -14.36
N THR A 161 5.03 7.83 -14.84
CA THR A 161 4.57 8.78 -15.88
C THR A 161 4.85 10.24 -15.48
N GLN A 162 4.55 10.62 -14.24
CA GLN A 162 4.85 11.97 -13.75
C GLN A 162 6.37 12.22 -13.70
N LEU A 163 7.12 11.23 -13.20
CA LEU A 163 8.58 11.33 -13.06
C LEU A 163 9.30 11.41 -14.41
N LEU A 164 8.81 10.72 -15.44
CA LEU A 164 9.34 10.81 -16.81
C LEU A 164 9.20 12.23 -17.36
N ASN A 165 8.02 12.83 -17.23
CA ASN A 165 7.80 14.21 -17.66
C ASN A 165 8.63 15.21 -16.84
N ALA A 166 8.75 15.01 -15.52
CA ALA A 166 9.60 15.83 -14.66
C ALA A 166 11.09 15.71 -15.04
N ALA A 167 11.55 14.52 -15.38
CA ALA A 167 12.91 14.27 -15.85
C ALA A 167 13.18 14.96 -17.20
N VAL A 168 12.28 14.81 -18.18
CA VAL A 168 12.39 15.50 -19.47
C VAL A 168 12.43 17.01 -19.28
N HIS A 169 11.54 17.56 -18.45
CA HIS A 169 11.48 19.00 -18.19
C HIS A 169 12.77 19.51 -17.51
N SER A 170 13.20 18.84 -16.45
CA SER A 170 14.40 19.23 -15.69
C SER A 170 15.70 19.09 -16.50
N LEU A 171 15.79 18.12 -17.42
CA LEU A 171 16.96 17.96 -18.29
C LEU A 171 16.95 18.95 -19.47
N SER A 172 15.76 19.32 -19.95
CA SER A 172 15.63 20.26 -21.08
C SER A 172 16.19 21.65 -20.76
N SER A 173 16.10 22.10 -19.50
CA SER A 173 16.65 23.40 -19.07
C SER A 173 18.17 23.49 -19.17
N PHE A 174 18.87 22.35 -19.18
CA PHE A 174 20.33 22.25 -19.35
C PHE A 174 20.74 21.89 -20.80
N SER A 175 19.78 21.78 -21.72
CA SER A 175 20.06 21.41 -23.11
C SER A 175 20.71 22.58 -23.86
N ALA A 176 21.80 22.29 -24.58
CA ALA A 176 22.41 23.24 -25.50
C ALA A 176 21.56 23.51 -26.75
N VAL A 177 20.58 22.65 -27.04
CA VAL A 177 19.67 22.73 -28.19
C VAL A 177 18.25 23.03 -27.71
N SER A 178 17.57 23.99 -28.34
CA SER A 178 16.18 24.37 -28.06
C SER A 178 15.32 24.26 -29.32
N PRO A 179 14.24 23.45 -29.32
CA PRO A 179 13.79 22.61 -28.22
C PRO A 179 14.73 21.43 -27.97
N ALA A 180 14.77 20.94 -26.72
CA ALA A 180 15.52 19.73 -26.38
C ALA A 180 14.94 18.52 -27.14
N LEU A 181 15.82 17.70 -27.70
CA LEU A 181 15.42 16.53 -28.48
C LEU A 181 15.27 15.31 -27.56
N VAL A 182 14.06 14.77 -27.46
CA VAL A 182 13.74 13.57 -26.65
C VAL A 182 13.55 12.39 -27.58
N LEU A 183 14.38 11.36 -27.44
CA LEU A 183 14.40 10.19 -28.34
C LEU A 183 14.36 8.89 -27.53
N THR A 184 13.91 7.84 -28.20
CA THR A 184 13.92 6.46 -27.70
C THR A 184 14.13 5.48 -28.86
N SER A 185 14.72 4.32 -28.59
CA SER A 185 14.94 3.27 -29.59
C SER A 185 13.65 2.51 -29.88
N VAL A 186 13.38 2.19 -31.15
CA VAL A 186 12.20 1.40 -31.56
C VAL A 186 12.50 -0.10 -31.45
N PRO A 187 11.56 -0.94 -30.93
CA PRO A 187 10.25 -0.57 -30.38
C PRO A 187 10.36 0.03 -28.97
N HIS A 188 9.48 0.99 -28.67
CA HIS A 188 9.44 1.70 -27.38
C HIS A 188 8.04 1.65 -26.76
N TYR A 189 7.95 1.98 -25.47
CA TYR A 189 6.69 2.07 -24.75
C TYR A 189 5.83 3.21 -25.30
N PRO A 190 4.66 2.92 -25.90
CA PRO A 190 3.73 3.97 -26.30
C PRO A 190 2.94 4.39 -25.07
N VAL A 191 3.30 5.52 -24.46
CA VAL A 191 2.50 6.09 -23.37
C VAL A 191 1.14 6.48 -23.96
N ARG A 192 0.10 5.68 -23.72
CA ARG A 192 -1.26 6.06 -24.08
C ARG A 192 -1.68 7.21 -23.18
N ILE A 193 -1.76 8.41 -23.74
CA ILE A 193 -2.46 9.52 -23.11
C ILE A 193 -3.94 9.33 -23.47
N SER A 194 -4.69 8.64 -22.61
CA SER A 194 -6.15 8.69 -22.64
C SER A 194 -6.56 10.06 -22.08
N LEU A 195 -6.84 11.01 -22.98
CA LEU A 195 -7.58 12.24 -22.69
C LEU A 195 -9.08 11.94 -22.67
#